data_AF-A0A4P5W9U6-F1
#
_entry.id   AF-A0A4P5W9U6-F1
#
_cell.length_a   1.000
_cell.length_b   1.000
_cell.length_c   1.000
_cell.angle_alpha   90.00
_cell.angle_beta   90.00
_cell.angle_gamma   90.00
#
_symmetry.space_group_name_H-M   'P 1'
#
loop_
_entity.id
_entity.type
_entity.pdbx_description
1 polymer ?
#
loop_
_entity_poly.entity_id
_entity_poly.type
_entity_poly.pdbx_seq_one_letter_code
_entity_poly.pdbx_strand_id
1 'polypeptide(L)'
;MIVPSIDIIRGRTVQLVGGRDQVLDAGDPVPWLEKFSVAGEVAVVDLDGARREGSNRELIAELCRRAPIRVGGGIRDLESARWWLDAGATRIVIGTAADAALLRQLPRERVIVALDAEDGEVVVDGWRTRTGRTIEDRLAELRDLAGGFLVTFVEREGRLGGTDLDRAARIVAAAGSTRVTVAGGVTTAEEIAALDRLGADAQVGMALYTGRLSLGDAISAPLVSDRADGLVPTVVADERGTALGLAWSSRDSIAKAVELGRGVYQSRTRGLWIKGEQSGDTQELLRIDLDCDRDALRFTVRQRGAGFCHLKTTTCWGVAPPLAQLERTLRDRAAFPEPGSYTNRLLSNASLLRDKLVEEAGELADAVTAREVTGEAADLMYFALTRMAATGVTIADVERELARRALRVSRRSGDRKVADAGVAR
;
A
#
# COMPACT_ATOMS: atom_id res chain seq x y z
N MET A 1 3.87 -4.00 -13.77
CA MET A 1 4.60 -3.37 -12.62
C MET A 1 5.14 -4.42 -11.66
N ILE A 2 6.04 -4.04 -10.75
CA ILE A 2 6.56 -4.92 -9.70
C ILE A 2 5.59 -5.06 -8.51
N VAL A 3 5.49 -6.26 -7.95
CA VAL A 3 4.81 -6.58 -6.69
C VAL A 3 5.81 -7.34 -5.82
N PRO A 4 6.50 -6.69 -4.87
CA PRO A 4 7.41 -7.40 -3.97
C PRO A 4 6.66 -8.41 -3.12
N SER A 5 7.28 -9.55 -2.80
CA SER A 5 6.69 -10.58 -1.93
C SER A 5 7.48 -10.85 -0.66
N ILE A 6 6.75 -11.12 0.42
CA ILE A 6 7.25 -11.51 1.75
C ILE A 6 6.58 -12.84 2.11
N ASP A 7 7.37 -13.90 2.21
CA ASP A 7 6.89 -15.20 2.68
C ASP A 7 7.20 -15.34 4.17
N ILE A 8 6.23 -15.81 4.96
CA ILE A 8 6.35 -15.89 6.42
C ILE A 8 6.22 -17.34 6.90
N ILE A 9 7.23 -17.80 7.65
CA ILE A 9 7.23 -19.04 8.43
C ILE A 9 7.59 -18.70 9.88
N ARG A 10 6.76 -19.13 10.83
CA ARG A 10 6.95 -18.95 12.29
C ARG A 10 7.28 -17.51 12.67
N GLY A 11 6.56 -16.56 12.08
CA GLY A 11 6.73 -15.12 12.29
C GLY A 11 7.96 -14.49 11.64
N ARG A 12 8.71 -15.24 10.83
CA ARG A 12 9.95 -14.78 10.19
C ARG A 12 9.81 -14.75 8.67
N THR A 13 10.42 -13.75 8.06
CA THR A 13 10.55 -13.62 6.61
C THR A 13 11.54 -14.67 6.11
N VAL A 14 11.12 -15.46 5.13
CA VAL A 14 11.95 -16.52 4.54
C VAL A 14 11.95 -16.43 3.03
N GLN A 15 12.89 -17.11 2.38
CA GLN A 15 12.80 -17.43 0.96
C GLN A 15 13.03 -18.92 0.73
N LEU A 16 12.23 -19.49 -0.15
CA LEU A 16 12.26 -20.91 -0.49
C LEU A 16 12.72 -21.10 -1.95
N VAL A 17 13.40 -22.20 -2.22
CA VAL A 17 13.59 -22.73 -3.58
C VAL A 17 12.61 -23.87 -3.78
N GLY A 18 11.90 -23.86 -4.92
CA GLY A 18 10.91 -24.89 -5.23
C GLY A 18 9.82 -25.03 -4.15
N GLY A 19 9.50 -23.95 -3.43
CA GLY A 19 8.42 -23.91 -2.42
C GLY A 19 8.66 -24.79 -1.18
N ARG A 20 9.84 -25.39 -1.05
CA ARG A 20 10.16 -26.38 -0.01
C ARG A 20 11.43 -26.03 0.75
N ASP A 21 12.54 -25.84 0.03
CA ASP A 21 13.86 -25.72 0.63
C ASP A 21 14.10 -24.27 1.05
N GLN A 22 14.12 -24.02 2.37
CA GLN A 22 14.43 -22.70 2.89
C GLN A 22 15.91 -22.40 2.68
N VAL A 23 16.19 -21.37 1.88
CA VAL A 23 17.55 -20.94 1.54
C VAL A 23 17.94 -19.61 2.20
N LEU A 24 16.96 -18.87 2.72
CA LEU A 24 17.18 -17.60 3.40
C LEU A 24 16.20 -17.42 4.56
N ASP A 25 16.73 -16.93 5.69
CA ASP A 25 15.97 -16.30 6.77
C ASP A 25 16.34 -14.80 6.76
N ALA A 26 15.36 -13.96 6.47
CA ALA A 26 15.53 -12.52 6.36
C ALA A 26 15.03 -11.76 7.60
N GLY A 27 14.65 -12.47 8.67
CA GLY A 27 14.27 -11.87 9.94
C GLY A 27 12.86 -11.30 10.01
N ASP A 28 12.70 -10.24 10.80
CA ASP A 28 11.43 -9.56 11.04
C ASP A 28 10.82 -9.05 9.71
N PRO A 29 9.53 -9.34 9.40
CA PRO A 29 8.87 -8.82 8.20
C PRO A 29 8.62 -7.31 8.19
N VAL A 30 8.65 -6.61 9.34
CA VAL A 30 8.32 -5.17 9.39
C VAL A 30 9.29 -4.31 8.56
N PRO A 31 10.63 -4.41 8.70
CA PRO A 31 11.56 -3.64 7.86
C PRO A 31 11.44 -3.94 6.36
N TRP A 32 11.13 -5.19 6.02
CA TRP A 32 10.91 -5.59 4.62
C TRP A 32 9.64 -4.98 4.05
N LEU A 33 8.56 -4.97 4.83
CA LEU A 33 7.31 -4.33 4.44
C LEU A 33 7.50 -2.83 4.20
N GLU A 34 8.19 -2.13 5.10
CA GLU A 34 8.49 -0.71 4.96
C GLU A 34 9.27 -0.44 3.67
N LYS A 35 10.34 -1.21 3.44
CA LYS A 35 11.15 -1.13 2.21
C LYS A 35 10.33 -1.39 0.95
N PHE A 36 9.53 -2.44 0.93
CA PHE A 36 8.80 -2.90 -0.26
C PHE A 36 7.55 -2.09 -0.56
N SER A 37 6.89 -1.54 0.46
CA SER A 37 5.67 -0.74 0.30
C SER A 37 5.88 0.56 -0.48
N VAL A 38 7.13 0.99 -0.67
CA VAL A 38 7.50 2.08 -1.58
C VAL A 38 7.03 1.78 -3.01
N ALA A 39 7.00 0.51 -3.43
CA ALA A 39 6.48 0.08 -4.74
C ALA A 39 4.95 -0.09 -4.78
N GLY A 40 4.23 0.23 -3.69
CA GLY A 40 2.79 0.06 -3.58
C GLY A 40 2.39 -1.19 -2.81
N GLU A 41 1.53 -2.03 -3.40
CA GLU A 41 0.98 -3.22 -2.73
C GLU A 41 2.05 -4.32 -2.60
N VAL A 42 2.18 -4.88 -1.40
CA VAL A 42 3.12 -5.99 -1.11
C VAL A 42 2.35 -7.30 -1.03
N ALA A 43 2.87 -8.37 -1.61
CA ALA A 43 2.34 -9.71 -1.45
C ALA A 43 2.87 -10.34 -0.17
N VAL A 44 2.00 -10.73 0.76
CA VAL A 44 2.41 -11.42 2.00
C VAL A 44 1.77 -12.80 2.01
N VAL A 45 2.59 -13.84 2.14
CA VAL A 45 2.16 -15.24 2.10
C VAL A 45 2.36 -15.91 3.46
N ASP A 46 1.26 -16.33 4.10
CA ASP A 46 1.30 -17.18 5.30
C ASP A 46 1.62 -18.62 4.90
N LEU A 47 2.90 -18.98 4.93
CA LEU A 47 3.33 -20.33 4.57
C LEU A 47 2.94 -21.37 5.62
N ASP A 48 2.87 -21.00 6.90
CA ASP A 48 2.35 -21.90 7.95
C ASP A 48 0.87 -22.23 7.70
N GLY A 49 0.08 -21.20 7.37
CA GLY A 49 -1.33 -21.36 6.99
C GLY A 49 -1.50 -22.17 5.70
N ALA A 50 -0.64 -21.97 4.71
CA ALA A 50 -0.63 -22.75 3.47
C ALA A 50 -0.32 -24.23 3.72
N ARG A 51 0.66 -24.52 4.58
CA ARG A 51 1.12 -25.88 4.93
C ARG A 51 0.27 -26.58 5.98
N ARG A 52 -0.64 -25.87 6.65
CA ARG A 52 -1.44 -26.35 7.79
C ARG A 52 -0.58 -26.67 9.03
N GLU A 53 0.50 -25.92 9.22
CA GLU A 53 1.47 -26.10 10.31
C GLU A 53 1.34 -25.03 11.40
N GLY A 54 0.36 -24.14 11.27
CA GLY A 54 0.13 -23.03 12.18
C GLY A 54 -0.54 -21.88 11.46
N SER A 55 -0.39 -20.66 11.98
CA SER A 55 -0.79 -19.45 11.28
C SER A 55 -0.03 -18.23 11.80
N ASN A 56 0.27 -17.30 10.90
CA ASN A 56 0.85 -15.99 11.20
C ASN A 56 -0.22 -14.89 11.27
N ARG A 57 -1.46 -15.27 11.57
CA ARG A 57 -2.66 -14.43 11.44
C ARG A 57 -2.55 -13.06 12.11
N GLU A 58 -2.15 -13.03 13.37
CA GLU A 58 -2.06 -11.81 14.18
C GLU A 58 -0.97 -10.87 13.66
N LEU A 59 0.20 -11.43 13.33
CA LEU A 59 1.32 -10.70 12.75
C LEU A 59 0.92 -10.07 11.41
N ILE A 60 0.33 -10.83 10.49
CA ILE A 60 -0.05 -10.31 9.18
C ILE A 60 -1.17 -9.27 9.31
N ALA A 61 -2.12 -9.44 10.23
CA ALA A 61 -3.11 -8.40 10.51
C ALA A 61 -2.49 -7.10 11.06
N GLU A 62 -1.38 -7.20 11.80
CA GLU A 62 -0.59 -6.02 12.15
C GLU A 62 0.06 -5.38 10.92
N LEU A 63 0.66 -6.18 10.03
CA LEU A 63 1.27 -5.71 8.79
C LEU A 63 0.23 -4.99 7.89
N CYS A 64 -1.01 -5.50 7.79
CA CYS A 64 -2.10 -4.87 7.04
C CYS A 64 -2.45 -3.46 7.56
N ARG A 65 -2.12 -3.12 8.81
CA ARG A 65 -2.32 -1.76 9.35
C ARG A 65 -1.20 -0.80 8.94
N ARG A 66 -0.06 -1.30 8.48
CA ARG A 66 1.14 -0.52 8.17
C ARG A 66 1.22 -0.18 6.68
N ALA A 67 0.84 -1.10 5.80
CA ALA A 67 0.92 -0.90 4.35
C ALA A 67 -0.18 -1.66 3.58
N PRO A 68 -0.44 -1.29 2.31
CA PRO A 68 -1.32 -2.06 1.41
C PRO A 68 -0.75 -3.46 1.15
N ILE A 69 -1.49 -4.49 1.53
CA ILE A 69 -1.04 -5.89 1.42
C ILE A 69 -2.10 -6.75 0.74
N ARG A 70 -1.66 -7.54 -0.25
CA ARG A 70 -2.42 -8.72 -0.71
C ARG A 70 -1.99 -9.93 0.13
N VAL A 71 -2.94 -10.60 0.78
CA VAL A 71 -2.63 -11.74 1.66
C VAL A 71 -2.94 -13.05 0.96
N GLY A 72 -1.95 -13.94 0.92
CA GLY A 72 -2.10 -15.34 0.49
C GLY A 72 -1.75 -16.32 1.59
N GLY A 73 -2.04 -17.60 1.35
CA GLY A 73 -1.70 -18.69 2.27
C GLY A 73 -2.86 -19.08 3.19
N GLY A 74 -3.35 -20.32 3.01
CA GLY A 74 -4.30 -20.94 3.93
C GLY A 74 -5.76 -20.48 3.89
N ILE A 75 -6.15 -19.64 2.91
CA ILE A 75 -7.54 -19.21 2.71
C ILE A 75 -8.31 -20.32 1.99
N ARG A 76 -9.27 -20.95 2.69
CA ARG A 76 -9.94 -22.19 2.22
C ARG A 76 -11.46 -22.13 2.20
N ASP A 77 -12.02 -21.08 2.79
CA ASP A 77 -13.47 -20.93 2.97
C ASP A 77 -13.85 -19.45 3.03
N LEU A 78 -15.16 -19.18 3.02
CA LEU A 78 -15.70 -17.83 3.05
C LEU A 78 -15.37 -17.09 4.36
N GLU A 79 -15.31 -17.82 5.48
CA GLU A 79 -15.04 -17.24 6.79
C GLU A 79 -13.62 -16.68 6.86
N SER A 80 -12.63 -17.50 6.50
CA SER A 80 -11.22 -17.08 6.43
C SER A 80 -11.00 -15.97 5.42
N ALA A 81 -11.65 -16.03 4.26
CA ALA A 81 -11.60 -14.97 3.25
C ALA A 81 -12.14 -13.63 3.80
N ARG A 82 -13.34 -13.63 4.39
CA ARG A 82 -13.93 -12.42 5.01
C ARG A 82 -13.09 -11.87 6.14
N TRP A 83 -12.54 -12.75 6.97
CA TRP A 83 -11.68 -12.36 8.07
C TRP A 83 -10.48 -11.53 7.60
N TRP A 84 -9.77 -11.99 6.55
CA TRP A 84 -8.63 -11.25 5.99
C TRP A 84 -9.03 -9.90 5.39
N LEU A 85 -10.16 -9.88 4.67
CA LEU A 85 -10.69 -8.65 4.09
C LEU A 85 -11.04 -7.63 5.17
N ASP A 86 -11.62 -8.06 6.29
CA ASP A 86 -11.98 -7.23 7.45
C ASP A 86 -10.77 -6.83 8.33
N ALA A 87 -9.72 -7.65 8.34
CA ALA A 87 -8.46 -7.37 9.00
C ALA A 87 -7.66 -6.25 8.31
N GLY A 88 -7.99 -5.94 7.05
CA GLY A 88 -7.44 -4.81 6.30
C GLY A 88 -6.59 -5.21 5.09
N ALA A 89 -6.55 -6.49 4.70
CA ALA A 89 -5.88 -6.90 3.46
C ALA A 89 -6.52 -6.18 2.27
N THR A 90 -5.77 -5.49 1.42
CA THR A 90 -6.35 -4.82 0.24
C THR A 90 -6.93 -5.83 -0.73
N ARG A 91 -6.30 -6.99 -0.85
CA ARG A 91 -6.78 -8.15 -1.62
C ARG A 91 -6.45 -9.45 -0.90
N ILE A 92 -7.14 -10.53 -1.28
CA ILE A 92 -6.82 -11.88 -0.84
C ILE A 92 -6.44 -12.75 -2.03
N VAL A 93 -5.50 -13.67 -1.83
CA VAL A 93 -5.03 -14.63 -2.83
C VAL A 93 -5.54 -16.02 -2.45
N ILE A 94 -6.40 -16.60 -3.29
CA ILE A 94 -7.01 -17.91 -3.07
C ILE A 94 -6.45 -18.89 -4.11
N GLY A 95 -5.80 -19.95 -3.65
CA GLY A 95 -5.26 -21.03 -4.49
C GLY A 95 -6.29 -22.15 -4.69
N THR A 96 -5.98 -23.34 -4.17
CA THR A 96 -6.78 -24.58 -4.37
C THR A 96 -8.28 -24.46 -4.10
N ALA A 97 -8.69 -23.60 -3.15
CA ALA A 97 -10.10 -23.40 -2.80
C ALA A 97 -10.86 -22.46 -3.75
N ALA A 98 -10.21 -21.90 -4.77
CA ALA A 98 -10.84 -20.98 -5.71
C ALA A 98 -11.82 -21.72 -6.63
N ASP A 99 -13.10 -21.70 -6.28
CA ASP A 99 -14.20 -22.17 -7.11
C ASP A 99 -15.28 -21.10 -7.28
N ALA A 100 -16.18 -21.32 -8.25
CA ALA A 100 -17.21 -20.36 -8.57
C ALA A 100 -18.26 -20.17 -7.45
N ALA A 101 -18.39 -21.11 -6.51
CA ALA A 101 -19.33 -21.01 -5.38
C ALA A 101 -18.77 -20.08 -4.30
N LEU A 102 -17.48 -20.20 -3.98
CA LEU A 102 -16.78 -19.32 -3.03
C LEU A 102 -16.63 -17.90 -3.60
N LEU A 103 -16.12 -17.78 -4.84
CA LEU A 103 -15.78 -16.47 -5.42
C LEU A 103 -16.99 -15.55 -5.57
N ARG A 104 -18.17 -16.07 -5.89
CA ARG A 104 -19.42 -15.27 -6.01
C ARG A 104 -19.86 -14.63 -4.69
N GLN A 105 -19.35 -15.09 -3.56
CA GLN A 105 -19.69 -14.57 -2.23
C GLN A 105 -18.71 -13.49 -1.74
N LEU A 106 -17.71 -13.16 -2.57
CA LEU A 106 -16.63 -12.23 -2.25
C LEU A 106 -16.63 -11.02 -3.21
N PRO A 107 -16.10 -9.87 -2.78
CA PRO A 107 -15.91 -8.71 -3.65
C PRO A 107 -14.87 -9.04 -4.74
N ARG A 108 -15.34 -9.22 -5.98
CA ARG A 108 -14.53 -9.65 -7.13
C ARG A 108 -13.21 -8.90 -7.22
N GLU A 109 -13.24 -7.57 -7.17
CA GLU A 109 -12.09 -6.68 -7.34
C GLU A 109 -10.99 -6.84 -6.26
N ARG A 110 -11.30 -7.54 -5.16
CA ARG A 110 -10.38 -7.83 -4.07
C ARG A 110 -9.98 -9.30 -3.97
N VAL A 111 -10.36 -10.13 -4.93
CA VAL A 111 -9.93 -11.52 -5.00
C VAL A 111 -8.95 -11.72 -6.14
N ILE A 112 -7.81 -12.33 -5.81
CA ILE A 112 -6.82 -12.84 -6.74
C ILE A 112 -6.86 -14.36 -6.68
N VAL A 113 -6.97 -15.02 -7.83
CA VAL A 113 -6.88 -16.49 -7.90
C VAL A 113 -5.43 -16.88 -8.19
N ALA A 114 -4.83 -17.68 -7.32
CA ALA A 114 -3.52 -18.27 -7.56
C ALA A 114 -3.63 -19.53 -8.41
N LEU A 115 -2.88 -19.56 -9.51
CA LEU A 115 -2.75 -20.66 -10.44
C LEU A 115 -1.28 -21.05 -10.49
N ASP A 116 -0.90 -22.03 -9.67
CA ASP A 116 0.43 -22.62 -9.71
C ASP A 116 0.46 -23.63 -10.85
N ALA A 117 1.48 -23.53 -11.72
CA ALA A 117 1.56 -24.39 -12.89
C ALA A 117 2.96 -24.94 -13.10
N GLU A 118 3.01 -26.20 -13.55
CA GLU A 118 4.21 -26.93 -13.94
C GLU A 118 3.99 -27.49 -15.36
N ASP A 119 4.86 -27.10 -16.30
CA ASP A 119 4.79 -27.52 -17.71
C ASP A 119 3.41 -27.29 -18.36
N GLY A 120 2.81 -26.11 -18.13
CA GLY A 120 1.51 -25.72 -18.70
C GLY A 120 0.28 -26.19 -17.91
N GLU A 121 0.43 -27.07 -16.94
CA GLU A 121 -0.68 -27.68 -16.21
C GLU A 121 -0.79 -27.15 -14.79
N VAL A 122 -2.03 -26.94 -14.32
CA VAL A 122 -2.28 -26.48 -12.95
C VAL A 122 -1.99 -27.60 -11.96
N VAL A 123 -1.22 -27.26 -10.92
CA VAL A 123 -0.85 -28.14 -9.81
C VAL A 123 -1.44 -27.63 -8.49
N VAL A 124 -1.80 -28.57 -7.61
CA VAL A 124 -2.37 -28.29 -6.28
C VAL A 124 -1.66 -29.08 -5.18
N ASP A 125 -2.12 -28.95 -3.93
CA ASP A 125 -1.57 -29.64 -2.74
C ASP A 125 -0.07 -29.40 -2.50
N GLY A 126 0.37 -28.15 -2.64
CA GLY A 126 1.80 -27.80 -2.53
C GLY A 126 2.62 -28.38 -3.69
N TRP A 127 2.05 -28.29 -4.89
CA TRP A 127 2.65 -28.70 -6.17
C TRP A 127 2.91 -30.21 -6.25
N ARG A 128 2.03 -31.01 -5.67
CA ARG A 128 2.13 -32.48 -5.65
C ARG A 128 1.16 -33.15 -6.61
N THR A 129 0.01 -32.51 -6.85
CA THR A 129 -1.09 -33.12 -7.59
C THR A 129 -1.35 -32.33 -8.87
N ARG A 130 -1.12 -32.98 -10.01
CA ARG A 130 -1.50 -32.49 -11.34
C ARG A 130 -3.01 -32.61 -11.52
N THR A 131 -3.66 -31.56 -12.03
CA THR A 131 -5.14 -31.50 -12.08
C THR A 131 -5.74 -31.96 -13.41
N GLY A 132 -4.91 -32.17 -14.44
CA GLY A 132 -5.33 -32.40 -15.82
C GLY A 132 -5.85 -31.15 -16.53
N ARG A 133 -5.84 -29.98 -15.88
CA ARG A 133 -6.40 -28.72 -16.40
C ARG A 133 -5.28 -27.74 -16.73
N THR A 134 -5.42 -27.04 -17.85
CA THR A 134 -4.49 -25.99 -18.24
C THR A 134 -4.76 -24.69 -17.46
N ILE A 135 -3.80 -23.76 -17.52
CA ILE A 135 -3.97 -22.41 -16.95
C ILE A 135 -5.13 -21.72 -17.67
N GLU A 136 -5.18 -21.83 -18.99
CA GLU A 136 -6.18 -21.23 -19.87
C GLU A 136 -7.60 -21.71 -19.53
N ASP A 137 -7.78 -23.01 -19.25
CA ASP A 137 -9.08 -23.55 -18.81
C ASP A 137 -9.57 -22.90 -17.52
N ARG A 138 -8.66 -22.69 -16.55
CA ARG A 138 -8.99 -22.10 -15.26
C ARG A 138 -9.19 -20.60 -15.34
N LEU A 139 -8.43 -19.91 -16.20
CA LEU A 139 -8.65 -18.49 -16.50
C LEU A 139 -10.04 -18.28 -17.11
N ALA A 140 -10.40 -19.07 -18.11
CA ALA A 140 -11.70 -18.97 -18.78
C ALA A 140 -12.87 -19.21 -17.81
N GLU A 141 -12.72 -20.15 -16.87
CA GLU A 141 -13.73 -20.44 -15.86
C GLU A 141 -13.91 -19.30 -14.83
N LEU A 142 -12.82 -18.63 -14.43
CA LEU A 142 -12.81 -17.79 -13.23
C LEU A 142 -12.63 -16.28 -13.47
N ARG A 143 -12.28 -15.84 -14.69
CA ARG A 143 -11.91 -14.44 -14.98
C ARG A 143 -12.98 -13.40 -14.68
N ASP A 144 -14.26 -13.81 -14.75
CA ASP A 144 -15.41 -12.96 -14.45
C ASP A 144 -15.76 -12.94 -12.95
N LEU A 145 -15.11 -13.79 -12.15
CA LEU A 145 -15.35 -13.96 -10.72
C LEU A 145 -14.19 -13.44 -9.85
N ALA A 146 -13.03 -13.15 -10.46
CA ALA A 146 -11.86 -12.60 -9.79
C ALA A 146 -11.44 -11.24 -10.37
N GLY A 147 -10.78 -10.43 -9.54
CA GLY A 147 -10.20 -9.14 -9.91
C GLY A 147 -8.79 -9.25 -10.47
N GLY A 148 -8.15 -10.42 -10.29
CA GLY A 148 -6.87 -10.74 -10.89
C GLY A 148 -6.49 -12.21 -10.74
N PHE A 149 -5.39 -12.57 -11.39
CA PHE A 149 -4.75 -13.88 -11.27
C PHE A 149 -3.29 -13.71 -10.84
N LEU A 150 -2.82 -14.61 -9.98
CA LEU A 150 -1.40 -14.82 -9.71
C LEU A 150 -1.01 -16.14 -10.37
N VAL A 151 -0.20 -16.09 -11.42
CA VAL A 151 0.25 -17.30 -12.12
C VAL A 151 1.71 -17.54 -11.79
N THR A 152 1.99 -18.68 -11.16
CA THR A 152 3.34 -19.05 -10.73
C THR A 152 3.89 -20.15 -11.63
N PHE A 153 5.04 -19.91 -12.27
CA PHE A 153 5.78 -20.96 -12.98
C PHE A 153 6.65 -21.74 -11.98
N VAL A 154 6.12 -22.83 -11.47
CA VAL A 154 6.68 -23.62 -10.36
C VAL A 154 8.08 -24.14 -10.68
N GLU A 155 8.31 -24.57 -11.92
CA GLU A 155 9.58 -25.09 -12.41
C GLU A 155 10.73 -24.06 -12.31
N ARG A 156 10.41 -22.76 -12.22
CA ARG A 156 11.36 -21.64 -12.14
C ARG A 156 11.41 -20.98 -10.76
N GLU A 157 10.54 -21.37 -9.83
CA GLU A 157 10.36 -20.69 -8.54
C GLU A 157 11.60 -20.82 -7.63
N GLY A 158 12.10 -19.66 -7.17
CA GLY A 158 13.35 -19.55 -6.42
C GLY A 158 14.65 -19.89 -7.16
N ARG A 159 14.61 -20.28 -8.46
CA ARG A 159 15.80 -20.74 -9.21
C ARG A 159 16.59 -19.65 -9.93
N LEU A 160 16.10 -18.41 -9.92
CA LEU A 160 16.72 -17.25 -10.58
C LEU A 160 17.07 -17.48 -12.07
N GLY A 161 16.24 -18.26 -12.77
CA GLY A 161 16.47 -18.69 -14.16
C GLY A 161 15.76 -17.87 -15.24
N GLY A 162 15.12 -16.77 -14.87
CA GLY A 162 14.29 -15.96 -15.77
C GLY A 162 12.85 -16.49 -15.90
N THR A 163 11.95 -15.63 -16.37
CA THR A 163 10.54 -15.96 -16.66
C THR A 163 10.32 -16.31 -18.13
N ASP A 164 9.23 -17.03 -18.43
CA ASP A 164 8.84 -17.38 -19.80
C ASP A 164 7.87 -16.32 -20.34
N LEU A 165 8.41 -15.36 -21.09
CA LEU A 165 7.65 -14.23 -21.63
C LEU A 165 6.61 -14.64 -22.69
N ASP A 166 6.90 -15.66 -23.49
CA ASP A 166 5.96 -16.14 -24.52
C ASP A 166 4.76 -16.82 -23.87
N ARG A 167 4.99 -17.61 -22.81
CA ARG A 167 3.92 -18.18 -22.00
C ARG A 167 3.14 -17.12 -21.27
N ALA A 168 3.81 -16.11 -20.68
CA ALA A 168 3.15 -14.98 -20.05
C ALA A 168 2.23 -14.23 -21.03
N ALA A 169 2.67 -13.99 -22.27
CA ALA A 169 1.86 -13.34 -23.30
C ALA A 169 0.57 -14.12 -23.61
N ARG A 170 0.65 -15.45 -23.73
CA ARG A 170 -0.54 -16.31 -23.95
C ARG A 170 -1.52 -16.24 -22.78
N ILE A 171 -1.00 -16.29 -21.55
CA ILE A 171 -1.79 -16.19 -20.32
C ILE A 171 -2.52 -14.85 -20.23
N VAL A 172 -1.82 -13.74 -20.50
CA VAL A 172 -2.44 -12.41 -20.48
C VAL A 172 -3.54 -12.31 -21.53
N ALA A 173 -3.30 -12.80 -22.75
CA ALA A 173 -4.32 -12.83 -23.78
C ALA A 173 -5.55 -13.65 -23.36
N ALA A 174 -5.37 -14.81 -22.73
CA ALA A 174 -6.46 -15.65 -22.23
C ALA A 174 -7.25 -15.00 -21.07
N ALA A 175 -6.56 -14.25 -20.21
CA ALA A 175 -7.17 -13.54 -19.08
C ALA A 175 -8.08 -12.37 -19.52
N GLY A 176 -7.93 -11.87 -20.75
CA GLY A 176 -8.72 -10.77 -21.28
C GLY A 176 -8.47 -9.46 -20.53
N SER A 177 -9.52 -8.84 -20.01
CA SER A 177 -9.39 -7.61 -19.20
C SER A 177 -8.97 -7.85 -17.75
N THR A 178 -8.92 -9.11 -17.30
CA THR A 178 -8.58 -9.43 -15.91
C THR A 178 -7.07 -9.42 -15.73
N ARG A 179 -6.61 -8.70 -14.70
CA ARG A 179 -5.19 -8.44 -14.47
C ARG A 179 -4.43 -9.73 -14.12
N VAL A 180 -3.26 -9.91 -14.70
CA VAL A 180 -2.37 -11.04 -14.41
C VAL A 180 -1.12 -10.55 -13.68
N THR A 181 -0.75 -11.22 -12.60
CA THR A 181 0.55 -11.11 -11.96
C THR A 181 1.31 -12.41 -12.21
N VAL A 182 2.50 -12.34 -12.80
CA VAL A 182 3.38 -13.48 -13.06
C VAL A 182 4.39 -13.60 -11.92
N ALA A 183 4.53 -14.80 -11.38
CA ALA A 183 5.55 -15.20 -10.40
C ALA A 183 6.37 -16.39 -10.95
N GLY A 184 7.48 -16.72 -10.30
CA GLY A 184 8.37 -17.79 -10.75
C GLY A 184 9.44 -17.31 -11.73
N GLY A 185 10.60 -16.96 -11.17
CA GLY A 185 11.84 -16.81 -11.94
C GLY A 185 12.17 -15.42 -12.49
N VAL A 186 11.36 -14.39 -12.26
CA VAL A 186 11.71 -13.01 -12.67
C VAL A 186 12.96 -12.54 -11.94
N THR A 187 13.98 -12.10 -12.69
CA THR A 187 15.30 -11.72 -12.12
C THR A 187 15.85 -10.39 -12.59
N THR A 188 15.27 -9.78 -13.62
CA THR A 188 15.81 -8.58 -14.27
C THR A 188 14.75 -7.49 -14.41
N ALA A 189 15.20 -6.24 -14.54
CA ALA A 189 14.34 -5.11 -14.82
C ALA A 189 13.70 -5.25 -16.22
N GLU A 190 14.44 -5.79 -17.18
CA GLU A 190 13.98 -6.01 -18.55
C GLU A 190 12.78 -6.95 -18.62
N GLU A 191 12.77 -8.02 -17.81
CA GLU A 191 11.62 -8.93 -17.69
C GLU A 191 10.40 -8.22 -17.10
N ILE A 192 10.58 -7.36 -16.09
CA ILE A 192 9.48 -6.56 -15.52
C ILE A 192 8.92 -5.60 -16.57
N ALA A 193 9.78 -4.91 -17.32
CA ALA A 193 9.37 -4.02 -18.40
C ALA A 193 8.65 -4.78 -19.52
N ALA A 194 9.12 -5.99 -19.87
CA ALA A 194 8.48 -6.84 -20.86
C ALA A 194 7.08 -7.32 -20.39
N LEU A 195 6.96 -7.76 -19.13
CA LEU A 195 5.67 -8.14 -18.55
C LEU A 195 4.70 -6.95 -18.49
N ASP A 196 5.18 -5.75 -18.12
CA ASP A 196 4.32 -4.54 -18.09
C ASP A 196 3.78 -4.20 -19.48
N ARG A 197 4.62 -4.28 -20.53
CA ARG A 197 4.19 -4.10 -21.93
C ARG A 197 3.15 -5.13 -22.39
N LEU A 198 3.19 -6.34 -21.84
CA LEU A 198 2.17 -7.36 -22.10
C LEU A 198 0.86 -7.09 -21.36
N GLY A 199 0.83 -6.18 -20.38
CA GLY A 199 -0.31 -5.94 -19.50
C GLY A 199 -0.29 -6.74 -18.20
N ALA A 200 0.87 -7.29 -17.82
CA ALA A 200 1.06 -8.08 -16.61
C ALA A 200 1.90 -7.35 -15.54
N ASP A 201 1.70 -7.74 -14.29
CA ASP A 201 2.61 -7.46 -13.19
C ASP A 201 3.59 -8.61 -12.96
N ALA A 202 4.68 -8.33 -12.27
CA ALA A 202 5.67 -9.31 -11.83
C ALA A 202 5.68 -9.37 -10.30
N GLN A 203 5.37 -10.52 -9.71
CA GLN A 203 5.59 -10.75 -8.28
C GLN A 203 7.01 -11.28 -8.06
N VAL A 204 7.79 -10.61 -7.21
CA VAL A 204 9.22 -10.92 -7.04
C VAL A 204 9.61 -10.95 -5.56
N GLY A 205 10.17 -12.07 -5.13
CA GLY A 205 10.80 -12.25 -3.81
C GLY A 205 12.32 -12.41 -3.95
N MET A 206 12.78 -13.62 -4.24
CA MET A 206 14.18 -14.06 -4.16
C MET A 206 15.21 -13.09 -4.78
N ALA A 207 14.90 -12.53 -5.96
CA ALA A 207 15.82 -11.61 -6.66
C ALA A 207 16.05 -10.30 -5.89
N LEU A 208 15.04 -9.81 -5.15
CA LEU A 208 15.16 -8.62 -4.29
C LEU A 208 15.97 -8.92 -3.03
N TYR A 209 15.77 -10.09 -2.41
CA TYR A 209 16.50 -10.48 -1.19
C TYR A 209 17.97 -10.78 -1.44
N THR A 210 18.29 -11.42 -2.58
CA THR A 210 19.66 -11.75 -2.97
C THR A 210 20.41 -10.57 -3.60
N GLY A 211 19.75 -9.43 -3.79
CA GLY A 211 20.34 -8.24 -4.42
C GLY A 211 20.56 -8.37 -5.93
N ARG A 212 20.08 -9.45 -6.56
CA ARG A 212 20.17 -9.65 -8.01
C ARG A 212 19.37 -8.59 -8.79
N LEU A 213 18.28 -8.12 -8.21
CA LEU A 213 17.46 -7.04 -8.73
C LEU A 213 17.26 -6.01 -7.62
N SER A 214 17.58 -4.74 -7.89
CA SER A 214 17.27 -3.67 -6.95
C SER A 214 15.79 -3.26 -7.08
N LEU A 215 15.18 -2.83 -5.97
CA LEU A 215 13.79 -2.37 -5.99
C LEU A 215 13.62 -1.09 -6.83
N GLY A 216 14.62 -0.20 -6.84
CA GLY A 216 14.59 1.01 -7.67
C GLY A 216 14.63 0.71 -9.17
N ASP A 217 15.44 -0.26 -9.59
CA ASP A 217 15.46 -0.72 -10.98
C ASP A 217 14.13 -1.39 -11.35
N ALA A 218 13.58 -2.20 -10.46
CA ALA A 218 12.30 -2.86 -10.67
C ALA A 218 11.13 -1.86 -10.81
N ILE A 219 11.08 -0.81 -9.97
CA ILE A 219 10.07 0.26 -10.05
C ILE A 219 10.24 1.07 -11.35
N SER A 220 11.47 1.42 -11.70
CA SER A 220 11.75 2.25 -12.87
C SER A 220 11.72 1.49 -14.19
N ALA A 221 11.72 0.15 -14.16
CA ALA A 221 11.78 -0.71 -15.34
C ALA A 221 10.75 -0.33 -16.43
N PRO A 222 9.46 -0.11 -16.12
CA PRO A 222 8.44 0.15 -17.14
C PRO A 222 8.45 1.58 -17.69
N LEU A 223 9.24 2.48 -17.09
CA LEU A 223 9.19 3.90 -17.43
C LEU A 223 9.67 4.15 -18.87
N VAL A 224 8.93 5.02 -19.54
CA VAL A 224 9.24 5.55 -20.86
C VAL A 224 9.38 7.06 -20.74
N SER A 225 10.31 7.65 -21.49
CA SER A 225 10.45 9.10 -21.57
C SER A 225 10.50 9.50 -23.03
N ASP A 226 9.75 10.55 -23.38
CA ASP A 226 9.79 11.20 -24.69
C ASP A 226 10.94 12.20 -24.81
N ARG A 227 11.69 12.42 -23.72
CA ARG A 227 12.78 13.39 -23.66
C ARG A 227 14.11 12.79 -24.09
N ALA A 228 14.91 13.61 -24.77
CA ALA A 228 16.26 13.24 -25.16
C ALA A 228 17.21 12.94 -23.97
N ASP A 229 16.93 13.51 -22.79
CA ASP A 229 17.69 13.26 -21.57
C ASP A 229 17.19 12.04 -20.77
N GLY A 230 16.11 11.39 -21.21
CA GLY A 230 15.52 10.22 -20.57
C GLY A 230 14.89 10.47 -19.20
N LEU A 231 14.72 11.75 -18.80
CA LEU A 231 14.13 12.09 -17.51
C LEU A 231 12.61 11.94 -17.57
N VAL A 232 12.01 11.54 -16.46
CA VAL A 232 10.54 11.49 -16.31
C VAL A 232 10.08 12.60 -15.36
N PRO A 233 8.98 13.30 -15.66
CA PRO A 233 8.35 14.21 -14.72
C PRO A 233 7.89 13.47 -13.46
N THR A 234 8.18 14.04 -12.30
CA THR A 234 7.83 13.47 -11.00
C THR A 234 7.01 14.46 -10.20
N VAL A 235 5.73 14.18 -10.05
CA VAL A 235 4.84 14.92 -9.13
C VAL A 235 5.19 14.50 -7.72
N VAL A 236 5.60 15.46 -6.89
CA VAL A 236 5.84 15.21 -5.47
C VAL A 236 4.58 15.60 -4.71
N ALA A 237 4.01 14.68 -3.95
CA ALA A 237 2.79 14.89 -3.17
C ALA A 237 2.97 14.50 -1.70
N ASP A 238 2.19 15.12 -0.81
CA ASP A 238 2.09 14.67 0.57
C ASP A 238 1.20 13.42 0.71
N GLU A 239 1.08 12.88 1.93
CA GLU A 239 0.26 11.70 2.23
C GLU A 239 -1.22 11.84 1.86
N ARG A 240 -1.70 13.08 1.66
CA ARG A 240 -3.08 13.42 1.35
C ARG A 240 -3.30 13.64 -0.14
N GLY A 241 -2.24 13.49 -0.94
CA GLY A 241 -2.25 13.74 -2.38
C GLY A 241 -2.10 15.22 -2.77
N THR A 242 -1.81 16.12 -1.83
CA THR A 242 -1.54 17.52 -2.14
C THR A 242 -0.22 17.62 -2.90
N ALA A 243 -0.25 18.17 -4.11
CA ALA A 243 0.98 18.40 -4.87
C ALA A 243 1.88 19.43 -4.15
N LEU A 244 3.05 18.97 -3.73
CA LEU A 244 4.10 19.78 -3.12
C LEU A 244 4.95 20.48 -4.18
N GLY A 245 5.19 19.82 -5.32
CA GLY A 245 5.94 20.38 -6.44
C GLY A 245 6.11 19.41 -7.59
N LEU A 246 6.75 19.88 -8.66
CA LEU A 246 7.15 19.08 -9.80
C LEU A 246 8.68 18.99 -9.84
N ALA A 247 9.20 17.77 -9.87
CA ALA A 247 10.60 17.45 -10.04
C ALA A 247 10.81 16.61 -11.31
N TRP A 248 12.06 16.24 -11.57
CA TRP A 248 12.41 15.28 -12.61
C TRP A 248 13.11 14.10 -11.95
N SER A 249 12.94 12.90 -12.49
CA SER A 249 13.65 11.71 -12.02
C SER A 249 14.38 11.02 -13.18
N SER A 250 15.60 10.58 -12.89
CA SER A 250 16.37 9.60 -13.64
C SER A 250 16.28 8.23 -12.96
N ARG A 251 16.68 7.14 -13.65
CA ARG A 251 16.81 5.81 -13.04
C ARG A 251 17.69 5.85 -11.79
N ASP A 252 18.83 6.54 -11.86
CA ASP A 252 19.74 6.74 -10.73
C ASP A 252 19.07 7.45 -9.55
N SER A 253 18.28 8.49 -9.81
CA SER A 253 17.58 9.21 -8.74
C SER A 253 16.51 8.34 -8.07
N ILE A 254 15.82 7.49 -8.82
CA ILE A 254 14.81 6.57 -8.29
C ILE A 254 15.50 5.49 -7.44
N ALA A 255 16.58 4.89 -7.95
CA ALA A 255 17.39 3.93 -7.21
C ALA A 255 17.88 4.52 -5.89
N LYS A 256 18.42 5.76 -5.93
CA LYS A 256 18.91 6.43 -4.71
C LYS A 256 17.78 6.83 -3.76
N ALA A 257 16.62 7.23 -4.27
CA ALA A 257 15.46 7.56 -3.46
C ALA A 257 14.97 6.33 -2.66
N VAL A 258 14.90 5.18 -3.32
CA VAL A 258 14.51 3.89 -2.70
C VAL A 258 15.57 3.42 -1.71
N GLU A 259 16.86 3.54 -2.04
CA GLU A 259 17.97 3.15 -1.15
C GLU A 259 17.96 3.98 0.15
N LEU A 260 17.78 5.29 0.05
CA LEU A 260 17.86 6.20 1.19
C LEU A 260 16.53 6.37 1.94
N GLY A 261 15.40 5.95 1.35
CA GLY A 261 14.06 6.27 1.86
C GLY A 261 13.77 7.78 1.88
N ARG A 262 14.33 8.54 0.93
CA ARG A 262 14.27 10.01 0.90
C ARG A 262 13.80 10.54 -0.45
N GLY A 263 13.31 11.78 -0.45
CA GLY A 263 13.07 12.52 -1.69
C GLY A 263 14.39 12.83 -2.41
N VAL A 264 14.71 12.02 -3.42
CA VAL A 264 15.87 12.20 -4.30
C VAL A 264 15.37 12.39 -5.73
N TYR A 265 15.91 13.40 -6.39
CA TYR A 265 15.45 13.87 -7.70
C TYR A 265 16.64 14.12 -8.62
N GLN A 266 16.37 14.29 -9.91
CA GLN A 266 17.32 14.76 -10.89
C GLN A 266 17.12 16.25 -11.17
N SER A 267 18.12 17.07 -10.86
CA SER A 267 18.20 18.43 -11.38
C SER A 267 18.65 18.41 -12.84
N ARG A 268 17.89 19.10 -13.70
CA ARG A 268 18.22 19.27 -15.12
C ARG A 268 19.54 20.00 -15.38
N THR A 269 20.09 20.70 -14.38
CA THR A 269 21.34 21.48 -14.52
C THR A 269 22.42 21.10 -13.51
N ARG A 270 22.06 20.49 -12.37
CA ARG A 270 22.99 20.23 -11.26
C ARG A 270 23.24 18.75 -10.98
N GLY A 271 22.59 17.84 -11.71
CA GLY A 271 22.71 16.41 -11.45
C GLY A 271 21.78 15.93 -10.32
N LEU A 272 22.19 14.89 -9.62
CA LEU A 272 21.41 14.28 -8.53
C LEU A 272 21.19 15.28 -7.37
N TRP A 273 19.96 15.33 -6.85
CA TRP A 273 19.55 16.27 -5.81
C TRP A 273 18.76 15.56 -4.70
N ILE A 274 19.32 15.54 -3.50
CA ILE A 274 18.67 14.99 -2.31
C ILE A 274 17.99 16.14 -1.56
N LYS A 275 16.67 16.07 -1.37
CA LYS A 275 15.89 17.15 -0.76
C LYS A 275 16.27 17.34 0.71
N GLY A 276 16.54 18.61 1.04
CA GLY A 276 16.79 19.06 2.41
C GLY A 276 18.22 18.85 2.91
N GLU A 277 19.17 18.39 2.08
CA GLU A 277 20.58 18.26 2.52
C GLU A 277 21.20 19.59 2.97
N GLN A 278 20.85 20.68 2.30
CA GLN A 278 21.36 22.01 2.64
C GLN A 278 20.42 22.79 3.55
N SER A 279 19.09 22.70 3.32
CA SER A 279 18.11 23.52 4.04
C SER A 279 17.59 22.89 5.34
N GLY A 280 17.75 21.58 5.53
CA GLY A 280 17.12 20.83 6.62
C GLY A 280 15.66 20.42 6.36
N ASP A 281 15.03 20.93 5.29
CA ASP A 281 13.65 20.58 4.92
C ASP A 281 13.61 19.24 4.18
N THR A 282 13.77 18.16 4.94
CA THR A 282 13.91 16.80 4.43
C THR A 282 12.58 16.15 4.04
N GLN A 283 12.68 15.05 3.30
CA GLN A 283 11.55 14.22 2.91
C GLN A 283 11.85 12.76 3.20
N GLU A 284 10.86 12.08 3.74
CA GLU A 284 10.79 10.63 3.83
C GLU A 284 9.94 10.12 2.66
N LEU A 285 10.50 9.22 1.86
CA LEU A 285 9.79 8.62 0.72
C LEU A 285 8.86 7.51 1.23
N LEU A 286 7.57 7.61 0.91
CA LEU A 286 6.56 6.64 1.34
C LEU A 286 6.10 5.74 0.20
N ARG A 287 5.98 6.28 -1.01
CA ARG A 287 5.46 5.54 -2.17
C ARG A 287 5.90 6.17 -3.48
N ILE A 288 6.10 5.33 -4.49
CA ILE A 288 6.28 5.70 -5.89
C ILE A 288 5.15 5.07 -6.69
N ASP A 289 4.35 5.90 -7.34
CA ASP A 289 3.33 5.47 -8.30
C ASP A 289 3.78 5.83 -9.73
N LEU A 290 3.49 4.95 -10.67
CA LEU A 290 3.59 5.21 -12.11
C LEU A 290 2.18 5.54 -12.62
N ASP A 291 2.08 6.45 -13.58
CA ASP A 291 0.83 6.68 -14.30
C ASP A 291 0.51 5.56 -15.30
N CYS A 292 -0.58 5.71 -16.05
CA CYS A 292 -1.15 4.64 -16.86
C CYS A 292 -0.36 4.30 -18.13
N ASP A 293 0.35 5.27 -18.69
CA ASP A 293 1.18 5.20 -19.91
C ASP A 293 2.68 5.18 -19.62
N ARG A 294 3.06 5.24 -18.33
CA ARG A 294 4.43 5.04 -17.82
C ARG A 294 5.37 6.18 -18.16
N ASP A 295 4.86 7.37 -18.43
CA ASP A 295 5.68 8.53 -18.74
C ASP A 295 5.80 9.54 -17.60
N ALA A 296 5.02 9.39 -16.52
CA ALA A 296 5.17 10.18 -15.31
C ALA A 296 5.16 9.34 -14.02
N LEU A 297 5.74 9.95 -12.98
CA LEU A 297 5.79 9.41 -11.63
C LEU A 297 5.06 10.31 -10.65
N ARG A 298 4.54 9.70 -9.58
CA ARG A 298 4.19 10.39 -8.35
C ARG A 298 4.99 9.84 -7.18
N PHE A 299 5.73 10.72 -6.50
CA PHE A 299 6.36 10.42 -5.22
C PHE A 299 5.45 10.93 -4.11
N THR A 300 4.91 10.02 -3.30
CA THR A 300 4.26 10.36 -2.03
C THR A 300 5.32 10.43 -0.95
N VAL A 301 5.44 11.58 -0.30
CA VAL A 301 6.47 11.86 0.70
C VAL A 301 5.87 12.44 1.97
N ARG A 302 6.52 12.18 3.10
CA ARG A 302 6.31 12.95 4.33
C ARG A 302 7.31 14.09 4.38
N GLN A 303 6.82 15.31 4.24
CA GLN A 303 7.65 16.52 4.31
C GLN A 303 7.94 16.90 5.77
N ARG A 304 9.22 17.16 6.07
CA ARG A 304 9.66 17.74 7.35
C ARG A 304 10.26 19.13 7.12
N GLY A 305 10.23 19.97 8.16
CA GLY A 305 10.70 21.36 8.09
C GLY A 305 9.63 22.35 7.58
N ALA A 306 10.07 23.49 7.07
CA ALA A 306 9.22 24.61 6.70
C ALA A 306 8.34 24.31 5.45
N GLY A 307 8.86 23.54 4.50
CA GLY A 307 8.11 23.17 3.31
C GLY A 307 8.93 22.58 2.17
N PHE A 308 8.26 22.35 1.04
CA PHE A 308 8.89 21.84 -0.17
C PHE A 308 9.74 22.90 -0.88
N CYS A 309 9.23 24.14 -0.96
CA CYS A 309 9.79 25.15 -1.84
C CYS A 309 11.00 25.86 -1.22
N HIS A 310 11.97 26.23 -2.07
CA HIS A 310 13.13 27.05 -1.67
C HIS A 310 12.74 28.46 -1.19
N LEU A 311 11.53 28.91 -1.48
CA LEU A 311 10.94 30.16 -0.97
C LEU A 311 10.33 29.99 0.44
N LYS A 312 10.56 28.86 1.11
CA LYS A 312 10.01 28.53 2.44
C LYS A 312 8.48 28.46 2.47
N THR A 313 7.86 28.09 1.35
CA THR A 313 6.43 27.79 1.26
C THR A 313 6.18 26.29 1.29
N THR A 314 4.99 25.88 1.76
CA THR A 314 4.62 24.46 1.90
C THR A 314 4.71 23.73 0.56
N THR A 315 4.21 24.34 -0.51
CA THR A 315 4.27 23.82 -1.87
C THR A 315 4.96 24.83 -2.80
N CYS A 316 5.32 24.42 -4.01
CA CYS A 316 5.77 25.31 -5.09
C CYS A 316 4.74 26.38 -5.47
N TRP A 317 3.46 26.18 -5.14
CA TRP A 317 2.36 27.10 -5.45
C TRP A 317 1.88 27.90 -4.23
N GLY A 318 2.61 27.84 -3.11
CA GLY A 318 2.33 28.64 -1.92
C GLY A 318 1.75 27.83 -0.77
N VAL A 319 0.54 28.22 -0.34
CA VAL A 319 -0.06 27.79 0.94
C VAL A 319 -0.78 26.45 0.79
N ALA A 320 -0.73 25.64 1.84
CA ALA A 320 -1.45 24.39 1.92
C ALA A 320 -2.98 24.61 2.00
N PRO A 321 -3.79 23.57 1.72
CA PRO A 321 -5.24 23.64 1.96
C PRO A 321 -5.58 24.05 3.41
N PRO A 322 -6.70 24.77 3.65
CA PRO A 322 -7.02 25.35 4.96
C PRO A 322 -6.94 24.38 6.15
N LEU A 323 -7.44 23.16 6.00
CA LEU A 323 -7.36 22.15 7.07
C LEU A 323 -5.93 21.70 7.38
N ALA A 324 -5.08 21.56 6.36
CA ALA A 324 -3.67 21.23 6.54
C ALA A 324 -2.91 22.39 7.22
N GLN A 325 -3.24 23.63 6.85
CA GLN A 325 -2.69 24.81 7.50
C GLN A 325 -3.13 24.91 8.96
N LEU A 326 -4.40 24.64 9.25
CA LEU A 326 -4.94 24.64 10.61
C LEU A 326 -4.25 23.56 11.46
N GLU A 327 -4.13 22.33 10.95
CA GLU A 327 -3.43 21.25 11.65
C GLU A 327 -1.99 21.64 12.01
N ARG A 328 -1.25 22.20 11.05
CA ARG A 328 0.12 22.69 11.29
C ARG A 328 0.14 23.77 12.37
N THR A 329 -0.76 24.75 12.27
CA THR A 329 -0.85 25.86 13.23
C THR A 329 -1.12 25.34 14.66
N LEU A 330 -2.02 24.37 14.81
CA LEU A 330 -2.36 23.78 16.11
C LEU A 330 -1.19 22.97 16.68
N ARG A 331 -0.45 22.24 15.82
CA ARG A 331 0.75 21.50 16.22
C ARG A 331 1.88 22.45 16.65
N ASP A 332 2.12 23.50 15.87
CA ASP A 332 3.11 24.54 16.21
C ASP A 332 2.74 25.21 17.53
N ARG A 333 1.44 25.47 17.76
CA ARG A 333 0.95 26.04 19.01
C ARG A 333 1.12 25.11 20.21
N ALA A 334 1.02 23.80 20.00
CA ALA A 334 1.28 22.79 21.00
C ALA A 334 2.79 22.67 21.33
N ALA A 335 3.65 22.80 20.33
CA ALA A 335 5.11 22.75 20.49
C ALA A 335 5.69 24.06 21.06
N PHE A 336 5.12 25.20 20.67
CA PHE A 336 5.56 26.55 21.03
C PHE A 336 4.37 27.34 21.61
N PRO A 337 4.05 27.16 22.90
CA PRO A 337 2.92 27.83 23.52
C PRO A 337 3.04 29.36 23.50
N GLU A 338 1.94 30.03 23.17
CA GLU A 338 1.84 31.50 23.24
C GLU A 338 0.97 31.90 24.45
N PRO A 339 1.49 32.70 25.40
CA PRO A 339 0.71 33.17 26.53
C PRO A 339 -0.57 33.91 26.10
N GLY A 340 -1.71 33.58 26.73
CA GLY A 340 -3.00 34.22 26.43
C GLY A 340 -3.75 33.64 25.22
N SER A 341 -3.17 32.72 24.46
CA SER A 341 -3.85 32.06 23.34
C SER A 341 -4.99 31.16 23.82
N TYR A 342 -6.18 31.33 23.22
CA TYR A 342 -7.33 30.46 23.48
C TYR A 342 -7.02 29.00 23.15
N THR A 343 -6.30 28.75 22.04
CA THR A 343 -5.85 27.41 21.66
C THR A 343 -4.95 26.79 22.71
N ASN A 344 -3.99 27.53 23.29
CA ASN A 344 -3.16 26.99 24.37
C ASN A 344 -3.96 26.68 25.65
N ARG A 345 -5.03 27.41 25.92
CA ARG A 345 -5.97 27.08 27.01
C ARG A 345 -6.72 25.78 26.73
N LEU A 346 -7.16 25.55 25.50
CA LEU A 346 -7.79 24.28 25.09
C LEU A 346 -6.82 23.10 25.16
N LEU A 347 -5.58 23.29 24.69
CA LEU A 347 -4.53 22.26 24.72
C LEU A 347 -4.13 21.87 26.15
N SER A 348 -4.16 22.81 27.10
CA SER A 348 -3.78 22.57 28.50
C SER A 348 -4.94 22.15 29.41
N ASN A 349 -6.20 22.32 28.98
CA ASN A 349 -7.39 21.96 29.75
C ASN A 349 -8.28 20.95 29.00
N ALA A 350 -8.09 19.67 29.32
CA ALA A 350 -8.83 18.58 28.69
C ALA A 350 -10.35 18.63 28.95
N SER A 351 -10.79 19.15 30.11
CA SER A 351 -12.22 19.28 30.41
C SER A 351 -12.85 20.33 29.50
N LEU A 352 -12.23 21.51 29.42
CA LEU A 352 -12.73 22.60 28.57
C LEU A 352 -12.83 22.16 27.10
N LEU A 353 -11.81 21.48 26.59
CA LEU A 353 -11.81 20.98 25.22
C LEU A 353 -12.87 19.91 24.99
N ARG A 354 -13.07 19.01 25.97
CA ARG A 354 -14.14 18.00 25.91
C ARG A 354 -15.52 18.67 25.86
N ASP A 355 -15.76 19.64 26.73
CA ASP A 355 -17.06 20.30 26.83
C ASP A 355 -17.37 21.04 25.54
N LYS A 356 -16.38 21.74 24.96
CA LYS A 356 -16.52 22.34 23.63
C LYS A 356 -16.79 21.31 22.54
N LEU A 357 -16.05 20.21 22.47
CA LEU A 357 -16.33 19.14 21.49
C LEU A 357 -17.77 18.61 21.57
N VAL A 358 -18.34 18.51 22.76
CA VAL A 358 -19.73 18.04 22.95
C VAL A 358 -20.73 19.11 22.54
N GLU A 359 -20.46 20.38 22.87
CA GLU A 359 -21.26 21.54 22.48
C GLU A 359 -21.40 21.65 20.96
N GLU A 360 -20.28 21.74 20.23
CA GLU A 360 -20.28 21.93 18.77
C GLU A 360 -20.85 20.71 18.02
N ALA A 361 -20.70 19.51 18.60
CA ALA A 361 -21.34 18.31 18.03
C ALA A 361 -22.87 18.34 18.19
N GLY A 362 -23.36 18.94 19.28
CA GLY A 362 -24.78 19.19 19.49
C GLY A 362 -25.31 20.27 18.54
N GLU A 363 -24.60 21.39 18.44
CA GLU A 363 -24.95 22.50 17.54
C GLU A 363 -24.98 22.04 16.08
N LEU A 364 -23.99 21.25 15.63
CA LEU A 364 -24.01 20.65 14.30
C LEU A 364 -25.21 19.71 14.10
N ALA A 365 -25.64 18.99 15.12
CA ALA A 365 -26.79 18.09 15.03
C ALA A 365 -28.12 18.87 14.95
N ASP A 366 -28.18 20.04 15.58
CA ASP A 366 -29.37 20.90 15.61
C ASP A 366 -29.43 21.90 14.43
N ALA A 367 -28.31 22.11 13.74
CA ALA A 367 -28.21 23.02 12.59
C ALA A 367 -29.12 22.61 11.43
N VAL A 368 -29.83 23.60 10.85
CA VAL A 368 -30.85 23.33 9.82
C VAL A 368 -30.42 23.88 8.45
N THR A 369 -29.84 25.08 8.43
CA THR A 369 -29.45 25.72 7.17
C THR A 369 -28.05 25.29 6.75
N ALA A 370 -27.78 25.32 5.44
CA ALA A 370 -26.44 25.02 4.93
C ALA A 370 -25.34 25.91 5.53
N ARG A 371 -25.68 27.17 5.87
CA ARG A 371 -24.74 28.10 6.50
C ARG A 371 -24.42 27.69 7.94
N GLU A 372 -25.44 27.38 8.75
CA GLU A 372 -25.26 26.89 10.12
C GLU A 372 -24.47 25.58 10.10
N VAL A 373 -24.90 24.60 9.31
CA VAL A 373 -24.20 23.30 9.17
C VAL A 373 -22.73 23.49 8.79
N THR A 374 -22.42 24.45 7.91
CA THR A 374 -21.02 24.74 7.54
C THR A 374 -20.23 25.35 8.69
N GLY A 375 -20.83 26.27 9.46
CA GLY A 375 -20.21 26.90 10.62
C GLY A 375 -19.92 25.87 11.72
N GLU A 376 -20.96 25.17 12.17
CA GLU A 376 -20.84 24.19 13.26
C GLU A 376 -19.91 23.03 12.89
N ALA A 377 -19.92 22.60 11.61
CA ALA A 377 -18.97 21.58 11.16
C ALA A 377 -17.52 22.10 11.18
N ALA A 378 -17.29 23.36 10.82
CA ALA A 378 -15.95 23.96 10.85
C ALA A 378 -15.44 24.09 12.30
N ASP A 379 -16.29 24.51 13.23
CA ASP A 379 -15.94 24.63 14.65
C ASP A 379 -15.68 23.24 15.27
N LEU A 380 -16.55 22.26 15.02
CA LEU A 380 -16.31 20.87 15.42
C LEU A 380 -14.98 20.34 14.86
N MET A 381 -14.66 20.61 13.60
CA MET A 381 -13.37 20.25 13.01
C MET A 381 -12.20 20.93 13.73
N TYR A 382 -12.31 22.22 14.08
CA TYR A 382 -11.27 22.93 14.82
C TYR A 382 -10.99 22.29 16.18
N PHE A 383 -12.01 21.96 16.97
CA PHE A 383 -11.81 21.33 18.28
C PHE A 383 -11.34 19.88 18.15
N ALA A 384 -11.81 19.14 17.14
CA ALA A 384 -11.33 17.79 16.85
C ALA A 384 -9.83 17.81 16.51
N LEU A 385 -9.41 18.72 15.64
CA LEU A 385 -7.99 18.92 15.30
C LEU A 385 -7.17 19.39 16.50
N THR A 386 -7.73 20.22 17.38
CA THR A 386 -7.06 20.64 18.62
C THR A 386 -6.82 19.46 19.54
N ARG A 387 -7.81 18.56 19.67
CA ARG A 387 -7.67 17.31 20.43
C ARG A 387 -6.62 16.39 19.82
N MET A 388 -6.61 16.27 18.50
CA MET A 388 -5.60 15.49 17.78
C MET A 388 -4.19 16.05 18.02
N ALA A 389 -4.00 17.36 17.89
CA ALA A 389 -2.74 18.05 18.15
C ALA A 389 -2.23 17.81 19.58
N ALA A 390 -3.12 17.86 20.58
CA ALA A 390 -2.78 17.56 21.98
C ALA A 390 -2.28 16.12 22.21
N THR A 391 -2.53 15.20 21.26
CA THR A 391 -2.11 13.78 21.33
C THR A 391 -1.11 13.39 20.27
N GLY A 392 -0.67 14.34 19.43
CA GLY A 392 0.21 14.06 18.30
C GLY A 392 -0.43 13.29 17.14
N VAL A 393 -1.76 13.15 17.12
CA VAL A 393 -2.51 12.53 16.01
C VAL A 393 -2.62 13.52 14.86
N THR A 394 -2.52 13.03 13.63
CA THR A 394 -2.60 13.82 12.39
C THR A 394 -3.86 13.48 11.58
N ILE A 395 -4.25 14.38 10.68
CA ILE A 395 -5.31 14.16 9.69
C ILE A 395 -4.98 12.92 8.85
N ALA A 396 -3.71 12.74 8.47
CA ALA A 396 -3.26 11.56 7.75
C ALA A 396 -3.52 10.26 8.54
N ASP A 397 -3.41 10.26 9.87
CA ASP A 397 -3.74 9.09 10.70
C ASP A 397 -5.24 8.78 10.67
N VAL A 398 -6.08 9.82 10.71
CA VAL A 398 -7.54 9.69 10.62
C VAL A 398 -7.96 9.19 9.24
N GLU A 399 -7.41 9.75 8.18
CA GLU A 399 -7.67 9.31 6.79
C GLU A 399 -7.26 7.84 6.59
N ARG A 400 -6.12 7.40 7.15
CA ARG A 400 -5.71 5.98 7.13
C ARG A 400 -6.70 5.08 7.88
N GLU A 401 -7.17 5.51 9.06
CA GLU A 401 -8.16 4.75 9.83
C GLU A 401 -9.51 4.66 9.11
N LEU A 402 -9.95 5.74 8.45
CA LEU A 402 -11.17 5.75 7.63
C LEU A 402 -11.02 4.82 6.41
N ALA A 403 -9.90 4.90 5.69
CA ALA A 403 -9.61 4.02 4.56
C ALA A 403 -9.63 2.54 4.99
N ARG A 404 -9.03 2.22 6.14
CA ARG A 404 -9.06 0.86 6.71
C ARG A 404 -10.47 0.40 7.04
N ARG A 405 -11.32 1.26 7.61
CA ARG A 405 -12.72 0.91 7.92
C ARG A 405 -13.54 0.65 6.65
N ALA A 406 -13.26 1.39 5.58
CA ALA A 406 -13.92 1.22 4.29
C ALA A 406 -13.61 -0.12 3.62
N LEU A 407 -12.50 -0.78 3.98
CA LEU A 407 -12.15 -2.12 3.48
C LEU A 407 -12.97 -3.26 4.11
N ARG A 408 -13.74 -3.01 5.17
CA ARG A 408 -14.54 -4.06 5.79
C ARG A 408 -15.67 -4.53 4.89
N VAL A 409 -15.79 -5.84 4.74
CA VAL A 409 -16.85 -6.52 3.99
C VAL A 409 -17.98 -6.98 4.91
N SER A 410 -17.67 -7.23 6.19
CA SER A 410 -18.70 -7.52 7.19
C SER A 410 -19.31 -6.22 7.71
N ARG A 411 -20.63 -6.08 7.55
CA ARG A 411 -21.38 -4.95 8.10
C ARG A 411 -21.73 -5.23 9.56
N ARG A 412 -21.57 -4.23 10.43
CA ARG A 412 -22.19 -4.25 11.78
C ARG A 412 -23.70 -4.09 11.60
N SER A 413 -24.51 -4.72 12.46
CA SER A 413 -25.98 -4.65 12.41
C SER A 413 -26.54 -3.24 12.64
N GLY A 414 -25.72 -2.25 12.99
CA GLY A 414 -26.17 -0.86 13.19
C GLY A 414 -27.01 -0.66 14.45
N ASP A 415 -27.27 -1.73 15.20
CA ASP A 415 -27.97 -1.65 16.48
C ASP A 415 -27.21 -0.68 17.39
N ARG A 416 -27.91 0.34 17.87
CA ARG A 416 -27.42 1.22 18.93
C ARG A 416 -26.83 0.32 20.00
N LYS A 417 -25.59 0.59 20.42
CA LYS A 417 -25.10 0.07 21.71
C LYS A 417 -26.19 0.43 22.72
N VAL A 418 -26.90 -0.58 23.23
CA VAL A 418 -27.78 -0.41 24.38
C VAL A 418 -26.85 0.16 25.44
N ALA A 419 -27.11 1.40 25.84
CA ALA A 419 -26.37 2.02 26.91
C ALA A 419 -26.46 1.05 28.09
N ASP A 420 -25.31 0.59 28.59
CA ASP A 420 -25.25 -0.17 29.82
C ASP A 420 -25.98 0.66 30.88
N ALA A 421 -27.19 0.24 31.19
CA ALA A 421 -27.98 0.80 32.27
C ALA A 421 -27.25 0.44 33.56
N GLY A 422 -26.55 1.42 34.11
CA GLY A 422 -26.11 1.55 35.49
C GLY A 422 -25.89 0.25 36.27
N VAL A 423 -24.61 -0.08 36.50
CA VAL A 423 -24.23 -0.64 37.79
C VAL A 423 -23.46 0.45 38.52
N ALA A 424 -24.17 1.13 39.42
CA ALA A 424 -23.58 1.91 40.48
C ALA A 424 -22.65 1.01 41.31
N ARG A 425 -21.43 1.48 41.56
CA ARG A 425 -20.77 1.46 42.86
C ARG A 425 -19.70 2.54 42.91
#